data_AF-A0A445EDL0-F1
#
_entry.id   AF-A0A445EDL0-F1
#
_cell.length_a   1.000
_cell.length_b   1.000
_cell.length_c   1.000
_cell.angle_alpha   90.00
_cell.angle_beta   90.00
_cell.angle_gamma   90.00
#
_symmetry.space_group_name_H-M   'P 1'
#
loop_
_entity.id
_entity.type
_entity.pdbx_description
1 polymer ?
#
loop_
_entity_poly.entity_id
_entity_poly.type
_entity_poly.pdbx_seq_one_letter_code
_entity_poly.pdbx_strand_id
1 'polypeptide(L)'
;MASRRFNSDGSFGTRSSSSSSKKMKEKKLDGKCFCGRDVVLMESGTITNPNRWFIRCPLWATRDCRYFVWVDELEQGWEGVARCLAKRKFEHCYATPDDGLTLNSGGENLQASSVMAKKIDKFRAEIRGEIRGIRVMIMTVALGVAFCLFCELYLVMKA
;
A
#
# COMPACT_ATOMS: atom_id res chain seq x y z
N MET A 1 39.29 -15.08 -5.45
CA MET A 1 39.20 -16.41 -6.11
C MET A 1 38.71 -17.44 -5.08
N ALA A 2 38.00 -18.48 -5.55
CA ALA A 2 37.23 -19.53 -4.84
C ALA A 2 35.79 -19.10 -4.46
N SER A 3 34.69 -19.39 -5.18
CA SER A 3 34.15 -20.54 -5.96
C SER A 3 33.56 -21.68 -5.13
N ARG A 4 32.24 -21.91 -5.24
CA ARG A 4 31.52 -23.21 -5.45
C ARG A 4 30.12 -22.89 -6.02
N ARG A 5 29.86 -23.01 -7.34
CA ARG A 5 29.38 -24.18 -8.13
C ARG A 5 28.25 -25.00 -7.49
N PHE A 6 27.11 -25.10 -8.18
CA PHE A 6 26.36 -26.35 -8.35
C PHE A 6 25.72 -26.42 -9.75
N ASN A 7 25.89 -27.60 -10.36
CA ASN A 7 25.61 -27.99 -11.75
C ASN A 7 24.13 -28.14 -12.09
N SER A 8 23.85 -28.06 -13.39
CA SER A 8 22.65 -28.55 -14.08
C SER A 8 22.92 -29.98 -14.59
N ASP A 9 21.96 -30.91 -14.49
CA ASP A 9 21.85 -32.01 -15.46
C ASP A 9 20.50 -32.76 -15.42
N GLY A 10 20.06 -33.24 -16.58
CA GLY A 10 19.41 -34.56 -16.78
C GLY A 10 17.89 -34.76 -16.62
N SER A 11 17.27 -35.38 -17.63
CA SER A 11 15.84 -35.63 -17.88
C SER A 11 15.19 -36.87 -17.23
N PHE A 12 13.85 -36.91 -17.14
CA PHE A 12 12.87 -37.94 -17.59
C PHE A 12 11.58 -37.89 -16.75
N GLY A 13 10.42 -38.03 -17.41
CA GLY A 13 9.13 -37.57 -16.90
C GLY A 13 8.35 -38.52 -16.00
N THR A 14 7.21 -38.05 -15.50
CA THR A 14 5.96 -38.80 -15.31
C THR A 14 4.83 -37.79 -15.12
N ARG A 15 3.70 -38.01 -15.81
CA ARG A 15 2.44 -37.27 -15.65
C ARG A 15 1.86 -37.56 -14.28
N SER A 16 1.79 -36.57 -13.41
CA SER A 16 1.00 -36.62 -12.18
C SER A 16 0.06 -35.43 -12.16
N SER A 17 -1.20 -35.68 -12.50
CA SER A 17 -2.32 -34.79 -12.26
C SER A 17 -2.59 -34.74 -10.76
N SER A 18 -1.87 -33.89 -10.03
CA SER A 18 -2.23 -33.52 -8.66
C SER A 18 -2.94 -32.18 -8.69
N SER A 19 -4.24 -32.24 -8.39
CA SER A 19 -5.12 -31.11 -8.13
C SER A 19 -4.49 -30.20 -7.07
N SER A 20 -3.71 -29.24 -7.54
CA SER A 20 -3.04 -28.26 -6.71
C SER A 20 -4.05 -27.17 -6.41
N SER A 21 -4.80 -27.37 -5.33
CA SER A 21 -5.44 -26.28 -4.59
C SER A 21 -4.33 -25.27 -4.27
N LYS A 22 -4.27 -24.21 -5.07
CA LYS A 22 -3.32 -23.10 -4.93
C LYS A 22 -3.57 -22.47 -3.56
N LYS A 23 -2.88 -22.96 -2.53
CA LYS A 23 -2.64 -22.18 -1.32
C LYS A 23 -1.90 -20.93 -1.78
N MET A 24 -2.64 -19.83 -1.95
CA MET A 24 -2.08 -18.52 -2.22
C MET A 24 -1.09 -18.26 -1.10
N LYS A 25 0.20 -18.32 -1.43
CA LYS A 25 1.29 -18.08 -0.49
C LYS A 25 1.07 -16.68 0.07
N GLU A 26 0.79 -16.59 1.36
CA GLU A 26 0.53 -15.37 2.10
C GLU A 26 1.65 -14.34 1.81
N LYS A 27 1.37 -13.34 0.97
CA LYS A 27 2.38 -12.35 0.56
C LYS A 27 2.36 -11.19 1.55
N LYS A 28 3.07 -11.34 2.65
CA LYS A 28 3.38 -10.21 3.54
C LYS A 28 4.31 -9.23 2.81
N LEU A 29 3.97 -7.95 2.85
CA LEU A 29 4.78 -6.90 2.22
C LEU A 29 6.01 -6.59 3.09
N ASP A 30 7.21 -6.83 2.55
CA ASP A 30 8.49 -6.48 3.20
C ASP A 30 8.93 -5.04 2.89
N GLY A 31 8.34 -4.42 1.86
CA GLY A 31 8.67 -3.06 1.43
C GLY A 31 9.95 -2.94 0.60
N LYS A 32 10.66 -4.06 0.35
CA LYS A 32 11.84 -4.13 -0.51
C LYS A 32 11.61 -5.03 -1.73
N CYS A 33 12.20 -4.67 -2.86
CA CYS A 33 12.20 -5.47 -4.08
C CYS A 33 13.31 -6.54 -4.04
N PHE A 34 13.37 -7.40 -5.06
CA PHE A 34 14.43 -8.42 -5.17
C PHE A 34 15.86 -7.85 -5.31
N CYS A 35 16.00 -6.55 -5.58
CA CYS A 35 17.30 -5.87 -5.54
C CYS A 35 17.66 -5.30 -4.16
N GLY A 36 16.85 -5.53 -3.13
CA GLY A 36 17.02 -4.96 -1.79
C GLY A 36 16.70 -3.47 -1.68
N ARG A 37 16.14 -2.86 -2.74
CA ARG A 37 15.74 -1.45 -2.75
C ARG A 37 14.29 -1.29 -2.32
N ASP A 38 14.00 -0.13 -1.76
CA ASP A 38 12.66 0.27 -1.39
C ASP A 38 11.73 0.32 -2.62
N VAL A 39 10.57 -0.33 -2.47
CA VAL A 39 9.57 -0.44 -3.54
C VAL A 39 8.81 0.87 -3.75
N VAL A 40 8.26 1.06 -4.94
CA VAL A 40 7.40 2.20 -5.28
C VAL A 40 5.96 1.73 -5.50
N LEU A 41 5.01 2.55 -5.04
CA LEU A 41 3.57 2.36 -5.22
C LEU A 41 3.11 3.17 -6.44
N MET A 42 2.36 2.55 -7.35
CA MET A 42 1.88 3.19 -8.57
C MET A 42 0.45 2.76 -8.90
N GLU A 43 -0.28 3.64 -9.58
CA GLU A 43 -1.61 3.37 -10.13
C GLU A 43 -1.48 2.79 -11.56
N SER A 44 -2.35 1.84 -11.90
CA SER A 44 -2.42 1.26 -13.24
C SER A 44 -3.12 2.20 -14.20
N GLY A 45 -2.40 2.58 -15.26
CA GLY A 45 -2.94 3.32 -16.41
C GLY A 45 -3.49 2.42 -17.53
N THR A 46 -3.68 1.11 -17.29
CA THR A 46 -4.18 0.19 -18.33
C THR A 46 -5.70 0.12 -18.33
N ILE A 47 -6.31 0.03 -19.52
CA ILE A 47 -7.77 -0.08 -19.69
C ILE A 47 -8.31 -1.35 -19.02
N THR A 48 -7.50 -2.42 -18.98
CA THR A 48 -7.88 -3.72 -18.39
C THR A 48 -7.74 -3.76 -16.87
N ASN A 49 -7.00 -2.84 -16.27
CA ASN A 49 -6.84 -2.73 -14.82
C ASN A 49 -7.02 -1.26 -14.38
N PRO A 50 -8.19 -0.65 -14.61
CA PRO A 50 -8.41 0.74 -14.23
C PRO A 50 -8.44 0.87 -12.71
N ASN A 51 -7.92 1.98 -12.17
CA ASN A 51 -7.92 2.32 -10.75
C ASN A 51 -7.26 1.28 -9.81
N ARG A 52 -6.53 0.29 -10.35
CA ARG A 52 -5.81 -0.72 -9.55
C ARG A 52 -4.41 -0.23 -9.22
N TRP A 53 -3.99 -0.45 -7.98
CA TRP A 53 -2.68 -0.03 -7.49
C TRP A 53 -1.73 -1.22 -7.34
N PHE A 54 -0.46 -1.02 -7.68
CA PHE A 54 0.57 -2.04 -7.62
C PHE A 54 1.89 -1.50 -7.10
N ILE A 55 2.72 -2.42 -6.66
CA ILE A 55 4.03 -2.17 -6.06
C ILE A 55 5.08 -2.81 -6.95
N ARG A 56 6.15 -2.08 -7.26
CA ARG A 56 7.25 -2.58 -8.11
C ARG A 56 8.62 -2.06 -7.69
N CYS A 57 9.67 -2.59 -8.31
CA CYS A 57 11.02 -2.04 -8.21
C CYS A 57 11.12 -0.65 -8.90
N PRO A 58 11.78 0.35 -8.29
CA PRO A 58 11.98 1.66 -8.91
C PRO A 58 12.86 1.60 -10.18
N LEU A 59 13.79 0.65 -10.25
CA LEU A 59 14.71 0.49 -11.38
C LEU A 59 14.16 -0.42 -12.49
N TRP A 60 12.85 -0.64 -12.53
CA TRP A 60 12.24 -1.59 -13.46
C TRP A 60 12.53 -1.35 -14.95
N ALA A 61 12.79 -0.09 -15.33
CA ALA A 61 13.06 0.28 -16.72
C ALA A 61 14.53 0.03 -17.12
N THR A 62 15.44 0.01 -16.14
CA THR A 62 16.89 -0.10 -16.36
C THR A 62 17.47 -1.42 -15.85
N ARG A 63 16.72 -2.17 -15.04
CA ARG A 63 17.08 -3.47 -14.47
C ARG A 63 15.92 -4.43 -14.67
N ASP A 64 16.23 -5.69 -14.96
CA ASP A 64 15.24 -6.77 -15.08
C ASP A 64 14.75 -7.30 -13.71
N CYS A 65 14.44 -6.38 -12.80
CA CYS A 65 13.86 -6.72 -11.51
C CYS A 65 12.35 -6.95 -11.66
N ARG A 66 11.96 -8.22 -11.75
CA ARG A 66 10.57 -8.66 -11.93
C ARG A 66 9.71 -8.60 -10.65
N TYR A 67 10.10 -7.78 -9.67
CA TYR A 67 9.29 -7.58 -8.46
C TYR A 67 8.02 -6.80 -8.81
N PHE A 68 6.87 -7.43 -8.62
CA PHE A 68 5.56 -6.86 -8.86
C PHE A 68 4.52 -7.51 -7.95
N VAL A 69 3.69 -6.71 -7.29
CA VAL A 69 2.56 -7.19 -6.47
C VAL A 69 1.40 -6.22 -6.57
N TRP A 70 0.18 -6.72 -6.77
CA TRP A 70 -1.03 -5.91 -6.67
C TRP A 70 -1.39 -5.63 -5.21
N VAL A 71 -1.84 -4.41 -4.90
CA VAL A 71 -2.16 -4.02 -3.52
C VAL A 71 -3.37 -4.78 -2.98
N ASP A 72 -4.38 -5.04 -3.81
CA ASP A 72 -5.59 -5.79 -3.45
C ASP A 72 -5.34 -7.29 -3.25
N GLU A 73 -4.21 -7.82 -3.73
CA GLU A 73 -3.79 -9.21 -3.51
C GLU A 73 -2.94 -9.40 -2.24
N LEU A 74 -2.54 -8.31 -1.57
CA LEU A 74 -1.85 -8.38 -0.28
C LEU A 74 -2.86 -8.67 0.82
N GLU A 75 -2.52 -9.57 1.75
CA GLU A 75 -3.38 -9.87 2.90
C GLU A 75 -3.72 -8.65 3.74
N GLN A 76 -2.74 -7.77 3.92
CA GLN A 76 -2.91 -6.52 4.68
C GLN A 76 -3.36 -5.36 3.78
N GLY A 77 -3.53 -5.60 2.47
CA GLY A 77 -3.91 -4.60 1.49
C GLY A 77 -3.21 -3.26 1.67
N TRP A 78 -4.01 -2.20 1.71
CA TRP A 78 -3.57 -0.83 1.96
C TRP A 78 -2.95 -0.59 3.34
N GLU A 79 -3.35 -1.35 4.37
CA GLU A 79 -2.78 -1.20 5.72
C GLU A 79 -1.33 -1.67 5.76
N GLY A 80 -1.02 -2.77 5.05
CA GLY A 80 0.34 -3.28 4.89
C GLY A 80 1.22 -2.27 4.15
N VAL A 81 0.69 -1.68 3.08
CA VAL A 81 1.37 -0.62 2.32
C VAL A 81 1.63 0.61 3.19
N ALA A 82 0.62 1.10 3.91
CA ALA A 82 0.74 2.25 4.79
C ALA A 82 1.79 2.02 5.88
N ARG A 83 1.79 0.81 6.49
CA ARG A 83 2.78 0.41 7.50
C ARG A 83 4.20 0.41 6.95
N CYS A 84 4.42 -0.19 5.77
CA CYS A 84 5.74 -0.21 5.13
C CYS A 84 6.22 1.21 4.79
N LEU A 85 5.36 2.06 4.25
CA LEU A 85 5.70 3.45 3.92
C LEU A 85 5.98 4.30 5.17
N ALA A 86 5.23 4.08 6.25
CA ALA A 86 5.48 4.73 7.53
C ALA A 86 6.82 4.30 8.14
N LYS A 87 7.16 3.01 8.06
CA LYS A 87 8.46 2.47 8.53
C LYS A 87 9.63 3.10 7.78
N ARG A 88 9.52 3.28 6.46
CA ARG A 88 10.53 3.99 5.65
C ARG A 88 10.78 5.40 6.16
N LYS A 89 9.72 6.16 6.46
CA LYS A 89 9.86 7.55 6.94
C LYS A 89 10.61 7.61 8.27
N PHE A 90 10.42 6.60 9.13
CA PHE A 90 11.16 6.48 10.37
C PHE A 90 12.63 6.12 10.11
N GLU A 91 12.93 5.03 9.39
CA GLU A 91 14.30 4.58 9.10
C GLU A 91 15.16 5.66 8.39
N HIS A 92 14.56 6.45 7.49
CA HIS A 92 15.25 7.53 6.79
C HIS A 92 15.66 8.71 7.70
N CYS A 93 15.05 8.87 8.87
CA CYS A 93 15.44 9.89 9.86
C CYS A 93 16.62 9.48 10.74
N TYR A 94 16.97 8.18 10.80
CA TYR A 94 18.08 7.66 11.62
C TYR A 94 19.30 7.26 10.81
N ALA A 95 19.23 7.29 9.48
CA ALA A 95 20.38 7.08 8.63
C ALA A 95 21.27 8.33 8.65
N THR A 96 22.38 8.27 9.37
CA THR A 96 23.48 9.24 9.26
C THR A 96 23.98 9.32 7.82
N PRO A 97 24.20 10.51 7.25
CA PRO A 97 24.73 10.64 5.90
C PRO A 97 26.24 10.39 5.93
N ASP A 98 26.66 9.21 5.50
CA ASP A 98 28.07 8.92 5.23
C ASP A 98 28.29 8.77 3.71
N ASP A 99 29.18 9.62 3.24
CA ASP A 99 29.93 9.66 1.98
C ASP A 99 29.23 9.97 0.65
N GLY A 100 29.69 11.08 0.06
CA GLY A 100 29.07 11.76 -1.06
C GLY A 100 29.47 11.24 -2.44
N LEU A 101 28.60 11.58 -3.39
CA LEU A 101 28.98 12.06 -4.72
C LEU A 101 27.79 12.83 -5.30
N THR A 102 28.02 14.09 -5.64
CA THR A 102 27.04 15.02 -6.22
C THR A 102 26.92 14.82 -7.72
N LEU A 103 25.69 14.82 -8.28
CA LEU A 103 25.45 15.38 -9.62
C LEU A 103 23.97 15.77 -9.85
N ASN A 104 23.76 17.07 -9.73
CA ASN A 104 22.87 17.98 -10.48
C ASN A 104 21.54 17.45 -11.07
N SER A 105 20.42 17.78 -10.42
CA SER A 105 19.16 18.22 -11.06
C SER A 105 18.21 18.80 -9.99
N GLY A 106 18.52 20.03 -9.54
CA GLY A 106 17.94 20.63 -8.33
C GLY A 106 16.76 21.59 -8.52
N GLY A 107 16.37 21.93 -9.76
CA GLY A 107 15.35 22.98 -9.99
C GLY A 107 13.92 22.48 -10.11
N GLU A 108 13.72 21.38 -10.84
CA GLU A 108 12.40 20.87 -11.25
C GLU A 108 11.77 19.92 -10.22
N ASN A 109 12.60 19.17 -9.48
CA ASN A 109 12.16 18.24 -8.42
C ASN A 109 11.53 18.95 -7.21
N LEU A 110 11.99 20.14 -6.82
CA LEU A 110 11.41 20.87 -5.69
C LEU A 110 10.01 21.41 -6.00
N GLN A 111 9.78 21.93 -7.21
CA GLN A 111 8.47 22.45 -7.60
C GLN A 111 7.44 21.32 -7.72
N ALA A 112 7.78 20.22 -8.41
CA ALA A 112 6.90 19.04 -8.52
C ALA A 112 6.59 18.44 -7.14
N SER A 113 7.59 18.36 -6.25
CA SER A 113 7.41 17.94 -4.87
C SER A 113 6.46 18.86 -4.09
N SER A 114 6.59 20.19 -4.24
CA SER A 114 5.72 21.17 -3.57
C SER A 114 4.26 21.14 -4.04
N VAL A 115 4.02 20.91 -5.34
CA VAL A 115 2.68 20.84 -5.92
C VAL A 115 1.97 19.54 -5.50
N MET A 116 2.70 18.44 -5.47
CA MET A 116 2.17 17.15 -5.01
C MET A 116 1.87 17.16 -3.50
N ALA A 117 2.74 17.79 -2.69
CA ALA A 117 2.47 17.99 -1.26
C ALA A 117 1.18 18.77 -1.01
N LYS A 118 0.96 19.88 -1.74
CA LYS A 118 -0.28 20.67 -1.65
C LYS A 118 -1.52 19.88 -2.06
N LYS A 119 -1.43 19.03 -3.09
CA LYS A 119 -2.55 18.14 -3.48
C LYS A 119 -2.87 17.13 -2.39
N ILE A 120 -1.85 16.53 -1.76
CA ILE A 120 -2.03 15.57 -0.66
C ILE A 120 -2.70 16.24 0.53
N ASP A 121 -2.28 17.44 0.91
CA ASP A 121 -2.87 18.16 2.03
C ASP A 121 -4.33 18.58 1.75
N LYS A 122 -4.63 19.01 0.51
CA LYS A 122 -6.00 19.29 0.07
C LYS A 122 -6.89 18.05 0.15
N PHE A 123 -6.47 16.94 -0.45
CA PHE A 123 -7.20 15.66 -0.39
C PHE A 123 -7.38 15.18 1.06
N ARG A 124 -6.35 15.31 1.89
CA ARG A 124 -6.42 14.95 3.32
C ARG A 124 -7.42 15.82 4.08
N ALA A 125 -7.49 17.11 3.77
CA ALA A 125 -8.45 18.03 4.38
C ALA A 125 -9.90 17.71 3.97
N GLU A 126 -10.11 17.40 2.69
CA GLU A 126 -11.40 17.01 2.12
C GLU A 126 -11.92 15.72 2.75
N ILE A 127 -11.10 14.66 2.76
CA ILE A 127 -11.43 13.38 3.41
C ILE A 127 -11.70 13.57 4.91
N ARG A 128 -10.90 14.39 5.60
CA ARG A 128 -11.13 14.68 7.03
C ARG A 128 -12.47 15.40 7.24
N GLY A 129 -12.84 16.30 6.34
CA GLY A 129 -14.12 16.99 6.34
C GLY A 129 -15.28 16.02 6.19
N GLU A 130 -15.21 15.14 5.20
CA GLU A 130 -16.22 14.09 4.98
C GLU A 130 -16.34 13.13 6.16
N ILE A 131 -15.22 12.65 6.71
CA ILE A 131 -15.22 11.80 7.92
C ILE A 131 -15.91 12.51 9.09
N ARG A 132 -15.62 13.81 9.28
CA ARG A 132 -16.26 14.60 10.34
C ARG A 132 -17.76 14.73 10.08
N GLY A 133 -18.17 14.98 8.85
CA GLY A 133 -19.58 15.04 8.44
C GLY A 133 -20.32 13.72 8.69
N ILE A 134 -19.75 12.61 8.23
CA ILE A 134 -20.29 11.26 8.44
C ILE A 134 -20.43 10.96 9.93
N ARG A 135 -19.43 11.29 10.75
CA ARG A 135 -19.50 11.11 12.21
C ARG A 135 -20.65 11.90 12.84
N VAL A 136 -20.83 13.16 12.45
CA VAL A 136 -21.94 14.00 12.96
C VAL A 136 -23.28 13.41 12.52
N MET A 137 -23.44 13.03 11.25
CA MET A 137 -24.67 12.40 10.77
C MET A 137 -25.01 11.12 11.55
N ILE A 138 -24.03 10.26 11.80
CA ILE A 138 -24.22 9.03 12.61
C ILE A 138 -24.69 9.39 14.03
N MET A 139 -24.07 10.38 14.68
CA MET A 139 -24.46 10.79 16.03
C MET A 139 -25.88 11.38 16.08
N THR A 140 -26.25 12.19 15.09
CA THR A 140 -27.61 12.75 15.00
C THR A 140 -28.66 11.66 14.83
N VAL A 141 -28.43 10.69 13.94
CA VAL A 141 -29.35 9.56 13.75
C VAL A 141 -29.45 8.73 15.03
N ALA A 142 -28.34 8.43 15.70
CA ALA A 142 -28.34 7.67 16.94
C ALA A 142 -29.12 8.36 18.06
N LEU A 143 -28.96 9.68 18.23
CA LEU A 143 -29.72 10.47 19.20
C LEU A 143 -31.22 10.48 18.87
N GLY A 144 -31.58 10.60 17.60
CA GLY A 144 -32.97 10.53 17.15
C GLY A 144 -33.61 9.19 17.48
N VAL A 145 -32.92 8.08 17.18
CA VAL A 145 -33.38 6.73 17.51
C VAL A 145 -33.53 6.56 19.03
N ALA A 146 -32.54 6.99 19.82
CA ALA A 146 -32.59 6.90 21.27
C ALA A 146 -33.77 7.71 21.86
N PHE A 147 -34.03 8.90 21.33
CA PHE A 147 -35.17 9.73 21.73
C PHE A 147 -36.50 9.04 21.41
N CYS A 148 -36.65 8.48 20.20
CA CYS A 148 -37.85 7.71 19.83
C CYS A 148 -38.08 6.53 20.79
N LEU A 149 -37.04 5.74 21.06
CA LEU A 149 -37.14 4.62 22.00
C LEU A 149 -37.51 5.09 23.41
N PHE A 150 -36.94 6.21 23.87
CA PHE A 150 -37.28 6.79 25.17
C PHE A 150 -38.74 7.25 25.24
N CYS A 151 -39.25 7.90 24.18
CA CYS A 151 -40.65 8.30 24.10
C CYS A 151 -41.60 7.10 24.14
N GLU A 152 -41.33 6.05 23.36
CA GLU A 152 -42.12 4.81 23.38
C GLU A 152 -42.12 4.18 24.77
N LEU A 153 -40.95 4.05 25.41
CA LEU A 153 -40.84 3.53 26.78
C LEU A 153 -41.62 4.39 27.78
N TYR A 154 -41.54 5.72 27.66
CA TYR A 154 -42.27 6.63 28.54
C TYR A 154 -43.79 6.51 28.36
N LEU A 155 -44.28 6.38 27.12
CA LEU A 155 -45.69 6.16 26.83
C LEU A 155 -46.18 4.83 27.40
N VAL A 156 -45.38 3.76 27.26
CA VAL A 156 -45.68 2.44 27.85
C VAL A 156 -45.70 2.49 29.37
N MET A 157 -44.78 3.20 30.02
CA MET A 157 -44.76 3.34 31.49
C MET A 157 -45.89 4.21 32.04
N LYS A 158 -46.50 5.05 31.20
CA LYS A 158 -47.60 5.94 31.59
C LYS A 158 -48.99 5.31 31.36
N ALA A 159 -49.08 4.32 30.47
CA ALA A 159 -50.29 3.55 30.18
C ALA A 159 -50.58 2.53 31.30
#